data_AF-A0AAD9G2C3-F1
#
_entry.id   AF-A0AAD9G2C3-F1
#
_cell.length_a   1.000
_cell.length_b   1.000
_cell.length_c   1.000
_cell.angle_alpha   90.00
_cell.angle_beta   90.00
_cell.angle_gamma   90.00
#
_symmetry.space_group_name_H-M   'P 1'
#
loop_
_entity.id
_entity.type
_entity.pdbx_description
1 polymer ?
#
loop_
_entity_poly.entity_id
_entity_poly.type
_entity_poly.pdbx_seq_one_letter_code
_entity_poly.pdbx_strand_id
1 'polypeptide(L)'
;MGTEARVPSLVVAVACWTVLWALILNVVPAGGKGRNHIITLNAAHGVVSTISSAITLYYAFDTTVSVSASLAFFIVDLVAMLHSDGLGNLLSLRQSRLMDYAHHIFGLYWGVVLFVKEATVCDASFGNPYVWIQTNEVSTGFYNWYRLTDSTVAGALFASSFFLSRVVFNTLYIIPRAVNHCQPLYVLGCSPFFVLQYVWFYMIAHKLISSAPLTAQGQKQFKSIREEDHIEENKKDA
;
A
#
# COMPACT_ATOMS: atom_id res chain seq x y z
N MET A 1 17.09 -15.74 23.57
CA MET A 1 15.98 -15.07 24.29
C MET A 1 14.68 -15.77 23.91
N GLY A 2 13.94 -16.30 24.88
CA GLY A 2 12.68 -17.01 24.61
C GLY A 2 11.61 -16.08 24.03
N THR A 3 10.74 -16.63 23.18
CA THR A 3 9.57 -15.95 22.57
C THR A 3 8.69 -15.24 23.60
N GLU A 4 8.64 -15.73 24.84
CA GLU A 4 7.85 -15.15 25.94
C GLU A 4 8.31 -13.75 26.37
N ALA A 5 9.58 -13.39 26.21
CA ALA A 5 10.09 -12.06 26.56
C ALA A 5 9.86 -11.00 25.46
N ARG A 6 9.61 -11.42 24.21
CA ARG A 6 9.47 -10.52 23.05
C ARG A 6 8.07 -9.95 22.90
N VAL A 7 7.03 -10.70 23.30
CA VAL A 7 5.63 -10.24 23.20
C VAL A 7 5.34 -9.02 24.08
N PRO A 8 5.72 -8.98 25.37
CA PRO A 8 5.55 -7.77 26.19
C PRO A 8 6.28 -6.56 25.59
N SER A 9 7.49 -6.77 25.06
CA SER A 9 8.28 -5.73 24.40
C SER A 9 7.58 -5.18 23.15
N LEU A 10 6.96 -6.06 22.36
CA LEU A 10 6.13 -5.65 21.22
C LEU A 10 4.94 -4.80 21.67
N VAL A 11 4.21 -5.21 22.71
CA VAL A 11 3.03 -4.49 23.20
C VAL A 11 3.40 -3.08 23.64
N VAL A 12 4.47 -2.95 24.43
CA VAL A 12 4.96 -1.63 24.87
C VAL A 12 5.38 -0.78 23.67
N ALA A 13 6.13 -1.35 22.73
CA ALA A 13 6.56 -0.63 21.53
C ALA A 13 5.37 -0.18 20.65
N VAL A 14 4.36 -1.05 20.46
CA VAL A 14 3.12 -0.72 19.74
C VAL A 14 2.38 0.41 20.45
N ALA A 15 2.28 0.39 21.77
CA ALA A 15 1.64 1.46 22.54
C ALA A 15 2.37 2.80 22.35
N CYS A 16 3.70 2.81 22.46
CA CYS A 16 4.52 4.01 22.21
C CYS A 16 4.34 4.55 20.79
N TRP A 17 4.40 3.68 19.78
CA TRP A 17 4.18 4.09 18.39
C TRP A 17 2.75 4.57 18.15
N THR A 18 1.76 3.98 18.81
CA THR A 18 0.34 4.39 18.69
C THR A 18 0.17 5.83 19.17
N VAL A 19 0.80 6.20 20.29
CA VAL A 19 0.81 7.58 20.78
C VAL A 19 1.45 8.50 19.74
N LEU A 20 2.61 8.12 19.18
CA LEU A 20 3.29 8.95 18.18
C LEU A 20 2.46 9.12 16.89
N TRP A 21 1.86 8.05 16.37
CA TRP A 21 1.01 8.12 15.18
C TRP A 21 -0.25 8.95 15.44
N ALA A 22 -0.89 8.79 16.61
CA ALA A 22 -2.02 9.62 17.00
C ALA A 22 -1.62 11.10 17.12
N LEU A 23 -0.44 11.41 17.68
CA LEU A 23 0.06 12.78 17.72
C LEU A 23 0.28 13.34 16.32
N ILE A 24 0.92 12.59 15.40
CA ILE A 24 1.11 13.02 14.01
C ILE A 24 -0.25 13.30 13.34
N LEU A 25 -1.23 12.42 13.54
CA LEU A 25 -2.57 12.57 12.99
C LEU A 25 -3.26 13.85 13.48
N ASN A 26 -3.06 14.25 14.73
CA ASN A 26 -3.71 15.41 15.36
C ASN A 26 -2.94 16.72 15.20
N VAL A 27 -1.61 16.68 15.07
CA VAL A 27 -0.76 17.87 14.93
C VAL A 27 -0.78 18.41 13.50
N VAL A 28 -0.90 17.54 12.51
CA VAL A 28 -0.99 17.98 11.11
C VAL A 28 -2.37 18.60 10.88
N PRO A 29 -2.47 19.89 10.56
CA PRO A 29 -3.76 20.53 10.40
C PRO A 29 -4.57 19.84 9.30
N ALA A 30 -5.81 19.52 9.63
CA ALA A 30 -6.81 19.15 8.65
C ALA A 30 -6.94 20.32 7.65
N GLY A 31 -6.35 20.19 6.45
CA GLY A 31 -6.59 21.15 5.38
C GLY A 31 -8.09 21.27 5.07
N GLY A 32 -8.50 22.21 4.21
CA GLY A 32 -9.93 22.57 4.01
C GLY A 32 -10.91 21.43 3.64
N LYS A 33 -10.46 20.21 3.40
CA LYS A 33 -11.28 19.00 3.18
C LYS A 33 -11.08 17.89 4.22
N GLY A 34 -10.32 18.11 5.30
CA GLY A 34 -10.01 17.09 6.30
C GLY A 34 -9.14 15.93 5.81
N ARG A 35 -8.82 15.78 4.52
CA ARG A 35 -8.08 14.61 4.00
C ARG A 35 -6.56 14.68 4.20
N ASN A 36 -6.01 15.85 4.51
CA ASN A 36 -4.57 16.07 4.47
C ASN A 36 -3.83 15.37 5.62
N HIS A 37 -4.43 15.25 6.80
CA HIS A 37 -3.78 14.61 7.94
C HIS A 37 -3.60 13.09 7.76
N ILE A 38 -4.59 12.40 7.18
CA ILE A 38 -4.49 10.96 6.84
C ILE A 38 -3.43 10.74 5.77
N ILE A 39 -3.40 11.58 4.75
CA ILE A 39 -2.41 11.50 3.67
C ILE A 39 -0.98 11.69 4.23
N THR A 40 -0.79 12.66 5.13
CA THR A 40 0.51 12.87 5.79
C THR A 40 0.89 11.71 6.71
N LEU A 41 -0.06 11.14 7.47
CA LEU A 41 0.18 9.96 8.28
C LEU A 41 0.68 8.79 7.43
N ASN A 42 0.00 8.51 6.32
CA ASN A 42 0.36 7.41 5.42
C ASN A 42 1.73 7.63 4.76
N ALA A 43 2.05 8.87 4.37
CA ALA A 43 3.37 9.21 3.86
C ALA A 43 4.47 9.00 4.90
N ALA A 44 4.24 9.44 6.15
CA ALA A 44 5.19 9.27 7.25
C ALA A 44 5.41 7.80 7.60
N HIS A 45 4.33 7.01 7.66
CA HIS A 45 4.43 5.56 7.83
C HIS A 45 5.24 4.92 6.70
N GLY A 46 5.00 5.31 5.44
CA GLY A 46 5.73 4.75 4.31
C GLY A 46 7.25 4.93 4.42
N VAL A 47 7.68 6.11 4.88
CA VAL A 47 9.09 6.40 5.15
C VAL A 47 9.62 5.60 6.34
N VAL A 48 8.92 5.64 7.49
CA VAL A 48 9.36 4.97 8.73
C VAL A 48 9.45 3.45 8.55
N SER A 49 8.43 2.84 7.95
CA SER A 49 8.38 1.40 7.69
C SER A 49 9.48 0.97 6.72
N THR A 50 9.68 1.69 5.60
CA THR A 50 10.75 1.38 4.64
C THR A 50 12.14 1.50 5.28
N ILE A 51 12.42 2.60 5.98
CA ILE A 51 13.75 2.80 6.59
C ILE A 51 14.00 1.79 7.71
N SER A 52 13.04 1.63 8.64
CA SER A 52 13.21 0.72 9.77
C SER A 52 13.38 -0.73 9.31
N SER A 53 12.61 -1.17 8.31
CA SER A 53 12.74 -2.50 7.72
C SER A 53 14.08 -2.70 7.02
N ALA A 54 14.52 -1.75 6.19
CA ALA A 54 15.83 -1.82 5.53
C ALA A 54 16.99 -1.92 6.54
N ILE A 55 16.97 -1.10 7.59
CA ILE A 55 17.98 -1.16 8.67
C ILE A 55 17.90 -2.51 9.40
N THR A 56 16.69 -2.97 9.72
CA THR A 56 16.48 -4.26 10.41
C THR A 56 17.08 -5.41 9.61
N LEU A 57 16.81 -5.46 8.30
CA LEU A 57 17.29 -6.51 7.41
C LEU A 57 18.80 -6.41 7.16
N TYR A 58 19.31 -5.20 6.92
CA TYR A 58 20.72 -4.99 6.59
C TYR A 58 21.65 -5.32 7.76
N TYR A 59 21.28 -4.93 8.98
CA TYR A 59 22.09 -5.18 10.18
C TYR A 59 21.64 -6.40 10.99
N ALA A 60 20.66 -7.17 10.49
CA ALA A 60 20.06 -8.31 11.20
C ALA A 60 19.62 -7.98 12.63
N PHE A 61 18.99 -6.81 12.81
CA PHE A 61 18.49 -6.39 14.12
C PHE A 61 17.19 -7.12 14.49
N ASP A 62 16.85 -7.04 15.77
CA ASP A 62 15.56 -7.51 16.27
C ASP A 62 14.41 -6.78 15.57
N THR A 63 13.39 -7.55 15.18
CA THR A 63 12.27 -7.08 14.35
C THR A 63 11.21 -6.29 15.13
N THR A 64 11.32 -6.16 16.46
CA THR A 64 10.31 -5.51 17.30
C THR A 64 10.06 -4.06 16.86
N VAL A 65 11.10 -3.29 16.54
CA VAL A 65 10.96 -1.88 16.18
C VAL A 65 10.25 -1.73 14.83
N SER A 66 10.71 -2.43 13.79
CA SER A 66 10.12 -2.35 12.45
C SER A 66 8.69 -2.88 12.44
N VAL A 67 8.42 -4.00 13.12
CA VAL A 67 7.08 -4.58 13.22
C VAL A 67 6.14 -3.66 14.02
N SER A 68 6.53 -3.21 15.21
CA SER A 68 5.67 -2.39 16.07
C SER A 68 5.30 -1.05 15.43
N ALA A 69 6.22 -0.42 14.70
CA ALA A 69 5.95 0.83 13.99
C ALA A 69 4.79 0.68 13.00
N SER A 70 4.76 -0.42 12.23
CA SER A 70 3.68 -0.65 11.26
C SER A 70 2.41 -1.21 11.88
N LEU A 71 2.51 -2.06 12.90
CA LEU A 71 1.31 -2.53 13.62
C LEU A 71 0.57 -1.36 14.24
N ALA A 72 1.29 -0.47 14.93
CA ALA A 72 0.69 0.72 15.53
C ALA A 72 0.06 1.65 14.47
N PHE A 73 0.73 1.84 13.32
CA PHE A 73 0.15 2.61 12.22
C PHE A 73 -1.15 1.98 11.74
N PHE A 74 -1.15 0.66 11.47
CA PHE A 74 -2.36 0.00 10.99
C PHE A 74 -3.51 0.08 12.00
N ILE A 75 -3.24 0.07 13.30
CA ILE A 75 -4.27 0.30 14.34
C ILE A 75 -4.82 1.73 14.23
N VAL A 76 -3.93 2.74 14.24
CA VAL A 76 -4.34 4.15 14.27
C VAL A 76 -5.09 4.52 12.99
N ASP A 77 -4.59 4.15 11.81
CA ASP A 77 -5.27 4.45 10.56
C ASP A 77 -6.58 3.66 10.45
N LEU A 78 -6.65 2.39 10.87
CA LEU A 78 -7.90 1.63 10.89
C LEU A 78 -8.97 2.29 11.77
N VAL A 79 -8.61 2.78 12.96
CA VAL A 79 -9.54 3.52 13.82
C VAL A 79 -9.98 4.83 13.15
N ALA A 80 -9.05 5.56 12.52
CA ALA A 80 -9.38 6.77 11.77
C ALA A 80 -10.33 6.49 10.59
N MET A 81 -10.11 5.39 9.86
CA MET A 81 -10.98 4.94 8.77
C MET A 81 -12.39 4.59 9.26
N LEU A 82 -12.49 3.84 10.37
CA LEU A 82 -13.78 3.47 10.96
C LEU A 82 -14.55 4.71 11.44
N HIS A 83 -13.83 5.66 12.03
CA HIS A 83 -14.42 6.93 12.47
C HIS A 83 -14.89 7.78 11.30
N SER A 84 -14.12 7.86 10.21
CA SER A 84 -14.48 8.66 9.04
C SER A 84 -15.64 8.07 8.23
N ASP A 85 -15.69 6.74 8.09
CA ASP A 85 -16.63 6.08 7.20
C ASP A 85 -17.95 5.71 7.91
N GLY A 86 -17.88 5.49 9.22
CA GLY A 86 -18.99 5.04 10.05
C GLY A 86 -19.28 3.54 9.89
N LEU A 87 -19.52 2.85 11.01
CA LEU A 87 -19.72 1.39 11.05
C LEU A 87 -20.89 0.90 10.20
N GLY A 88 -21.98 1.68 10.12
CA GLY A 88 -23.18 1.30 9.37
C GLY A 88 -23.00 1.33 7.84
N ASN A 89 -21.97 2.02 7.34
CA ASN A 89 -21.78 2.22 5.90
C ASN A 89 -20.75 1.26 5.29
N LEU A 90 -20.09 0.41 6.09
CA LEU A 90 -18.94 -0.39 5.65
C LEU A 90 -19.24 -1.24 4.39
N LEU A 91 -20.43 -1.84 4.31
CA LEU A 91 -20.83 -2.67 3.17
C LEU A 91 -21.17 -1.87 1.91
N SER A 92 -21.41 -0.57 2.03
CA SER A 92 -21.70 0.34 0.91
C SER A 92 -20.44 1.04 0.36
N LEU A 93 -19.28 0.76 0.94
CA LEU A 93 -18.03 1.40 0.54
C LEU A 93 -17.59 0.95 -0.85
N ARG A 94 -16.92 1.86 -1.55
CA ARG A 94 -16.27 1.56 -2.84
C ARG A 94 -15.23 0.46 -2.64
N GLN A 95 -15.07 -0.39 -3.64
CA GLN A 95 -14.10 -1.50 -3.61
C GLN A 95 -12.68 -1.06 -3.23
N SER A 96 -12.21 0.09 -3.72
CA SER A 96 -10.88 0.62 -3.37
C SER A 96 -10.73 0.85 -1.87
N ARG A 97 -11.80 1.30 -1.20
CA ARG A 97 -11.80 1.56 0.24
C ARG A 97 -11.90 0.26 1.04
N LEU A 98 -12.70 -0.71 0.58
CA LEU A 98 -12.74 -2.06 1.17
C LEU A 98 -11.37 -2.75 1.11
N MET A 99 -10.61 -2.54 0.04
CA MET A 99 -9.24 -3.04 -0.06
C MET A 99 -8.30 -2.38 0.94
N ASP A 100 -8.45 -1.09 1.24
CA ASP A 100 -7.67 -0.42 2.30
C ASP A 100 -7.94 -1.10 3.66
N TYR A 101 -9.20 -1.40 3.99
CA TYR A 101 -9.55 -2.18 5.19
C TYR A 101 -8.91 -3.56 5.20
N ALA A 102 -9.01 -4.29 4.09
CA ALA A 102 -8.42 -5.63 3.98
C ALA A 102 -6.89 -5.59 4.18
N HIS A 103 -6.22 -4.61 3.59
CA HIS A 103 -4.78 -4.39 3.75
C HIS A 103 -4.39 -4.17 5.21
N HIS A 104 -5.13 -3.31 5.93
CA HIS A 104 -4.86 -3.02 7.34
C HIS A 104 -5.11 -4.24 8.23
N ILE A 105 -6.24 -4.93 8.04
CA ILE A 105 -6.59 -6.11 8.83
C ILE A 105 -5.59 -7.25 8.59
N PHE A 106 -5.25 -7.53 7.32
CA PHE A 106 -4.25 -8.54 7.00
C PHE A 106 -2.86 -8.14 7.47
N GLY A 107 -2.49 -6.86 7.35
CA GLY A 107 -1.24 -6.32 7.87
C GLY A 107 -1.11 -6.52 9.38
N LEU A 108 -2.16 -6.22 10.15
CA LEU A 108 -2.20 -6.45 11.60
C LEU A 108 -2.08 -7.93 11.94
N TYR A 109 -2.94 -8.75 11.35
CA TYR A 109 -2.99 -10.18 11.65
C TYR A 109 -1.65 -10.86 11.34
N TRP A 110 -1.13 -10.68 10.11
CA TRP A 110 0.12 -11.32 9.71
C TRP A 110 1.34 -10.71 10.38
N GLY A 111 1.34 -9.41 10.69
CA GLY A 111 2.42 -8.79 11.46
C GLY A 111 2.57 -9.39 12.86
N VAL A 112 1.45 -9.62 13.56
CA VAL A 112 1.46 -10.28 14.87
C VAL A 112 1.87 -11.75 14.74
N VAL A 113 1.25 -12.49 13.82
CA VAL A 113 1.53 -13.93 13.64
C VAL A 113 3.00 -14.16 13.28
N LEU A 114 3.54 -13.43 12.31
CA LEU A 114 4.92 -13.59 11.84
C LEU A 114 5.94 -13.07 12.86
N PHE A 115 5.58 -12.14 13.74
CA PHE A 115 6.43 -11.77 14.87
C PHE A 115 6.46 -12.85 15.96
N VAL A 116 5.30 -13.32 16.39
CA VAL A 116 5.19 -14.34 17.46
C VAL A 116 5.81 -15.66 17.02
N LYS A 117 5.65 -16.02 15.75
CA LYS A 117 6.11 -17.29 15.17
C LYS A 117 7.41 -17.14 14.38
N GLU A 118 8.08 -16.00 14.43
CA GLU A 118 9.27 -15.68 13.62
C GLU A 118 10.30 -16.82 13.59
N ALA A 119 10.71 -17.31 14.76
CA ALA A 119 11.71 -18.36 14.91
C ALA A 119 11.28 -19.76 14.40
N THR A 120 9.99 -19.93 14.09
CA THR A 120 9.40 -21.20 13.63
C THR A 120 8.88 -21.14 12.20
N VAL A 121 8.68 -19.94 11.65
CA VAL A 121 8.08 -19.76 10.33
C VAL A 121 9.12 -19.77 9.24
N CYS A 122 10.27 -19.12 9.45
CA CYS A 122 11.34 -19.05 8.47
C CYS A 122 12.71 -19.27 9.09
N ASP A 123 13.65 -19.71 8.26
CA ASP A 123 15.06 -19.82 8.62
C ASP A 123 15.64 -18.44 8.97
N ALA A 124 16.62 -18.42 9.88
CA ALA A 124 17.29 -17.19 10.31
C ALA A 124 17.95 -16.40 9.16
N SER A 125 18.32 -17.08 8.05
CA SER A 125 18.92 -16.45 6.87
C SER A 125 17.92 -15.63 6.03
N PHE A 126 16.63 -15.91 6.16
CA PHE A 126 15.56 -15.12 5.58
C PHE A 126 15.02 -14.10 6.58
N GLY A 127 14.91 -14.46 7.86
CA GLY A 127 14.34 -13.60 8.89
C GLY A 127 12.82 -13.46 8.74
N ASN A 128 12.26 -12.36 9.24
CA ASN A 128 10.82 -12.16 9.28
C ASN A 128 10.25 -11.69 7.91
N PRO A 129 9.36 -12.45 7.25
CA PRO A 129 8.75 -12.06 5.97
C PRO A 129 7.99 -10.73 6.03
N TYR A 130 7.41 -10.41 7.18
CA TYR A 130 6.67 -9.16 7.36
C TYR A 130 7.59 -7.95 7.18
N VAL A 131 8.83 -8.04 7.69
CA VAL A 131 9.83 -6.97 7.58
C VAL A 131 10.26 -6.78 6.13
N TRP A 132 10.42 -7.87 5.37
CA TRP A 132 10.65 -7.77 3.93
C TRP A 132 9.51 -7.08 3.18
N ILE A 133 8.27 -7.37 3.54
CA ILE A 133 7.11 -6.76 2.86
C ILE A 133 7.04 -5.26 3.16
N GLN A 134 7.47 -4.82 4.34
CA GLN A 134 7.50 -3.40 4.72
C GLN A 134 8.43 -2.55 3.84
N THR A 135 9.45 -3.13 3.20
CA THR A 135 10.31 -2.37 2.26
C THR A 135 9.52 -1.87 1.04
N ASN A 136 8.35 -2.45 0.79
CA ASN A 136 7.49 -2.09 -0.34
C ASN A 136 6.66 -0.82 -0.12
N GLU A 137 6.75 -0.22 1.07
CA GLU A 137 6.09 1.04 1.41
C GLU A 137 6.76 2.27 0.77
N VAL A 138 7.87 2.09 0.04
CA VAL A 138 8.54 3.15 -0.72
C VAL A 138 7.61 3.87 -1.70
N SER A 139 6.63 3.15 -2.26
CA SER A 139 5.64 3.71 -3.20
C SER A 139 4.61 4.62 -2.52
N THR A 140 4.41 4.48 -1.21
CA THR A 140 3.39 5.19 -0.43
C THR A 140 3.67 6.70 -0.36
N GLY A 141 4.93 7.11 -0.36
CA GLY A 141 5.30 8.53 -0.44
C GLY A 141 4.82 9.18 -1.75
N PHE A 142 5.09 8.54 -2.89
CA PHE A 142 4.67 9.03 -4.20
C PHE A 142 3.15 9.01 -4.37
N TYR A 143 2.47 8.00 -3.83
CA TYR A 143 1.01 7.94 -3.83
C TYR A 143 0.37 9.15 -3.15
N ASN A 144 0.86 9.48 -1.96
CA ASN A 144 0.35 10.60 -1.18
C ASN A 144 0.68 11.94 -1.85
N TRP A 145 1.88 12.08 -2.42
CA TRP A 145 2.23 13.26 -3.22
C TRP A 145 1.29 13.42 -4.43
N TYR A 146 1.01 12.33 -5.14
CA TYR A 146 0.06 12.34 -6.25
C TYR A 146 -1.34 12.77 -5.80
N ARG A 147 -1.85 12.23 -4.68
CA ARG A 147 -3.17 12.60 -4.14
C ARG A 147 -3.30 14.06 -3.68
N LEU A 148 -2.19 14.69 -3.29
CA LEU A 148 -2.20 16.09 -2.84
C LEU A 148 -2.09 17.08 -4.01
N THR A 149 -1.43 16.69 -5.09
CA THR A 149 -1.00 17.62 -6.14
C THR A 149 -1.57 17.31 -7.52
N ASP A 150 -2.16 16.13 -7.70
CA ASP A 150 -2.56 15.56 -9.00
C ASP A 150 -1.43 15.59 -10.05
N SER A 151 -0.16 15.63 -9.59
CA SER A 151 1.03 15.70 -10.45
C SER A 151 1.22 14.42 -11.25
N THR A 152 1.26 14.53 -12.59
CA THR A 152 1.55 13.39 -13.48
C THR A 152 2.87 12.72 -13.15
N VAL A 153 3.89 13.49 -12.76
CA VAL A 153 5.21 12.96 -12.36
C VAL A 153 5.08 12.12 -11.10
N ALA A 154 4.36 12.63 -10.08
CA ALA A 154 4.12 11.88 -8.84
C ALA A 154 3.32 10.59 -9.11
N GLY A 155 2.32 10.65 -10.00
CA GLY A 155 1.56 9.49 -10.44
C GLY A 155 2.40 8.44 -11.16
N ALA A 156 3.30 8.87 -12.06
CA ALA A 156 4.22 7.97 -12.76
C ALA A 156 5.24 7.33 -11.82
N LEU A 157 5.80 8.10 -10.88
CA LEU A 157 6.71 7.60 -9.84
C LEU A 157 5.99 6.61 -8.91
N PHE A 158 4.75 6.91 -8.52
CA PHE A 158 3.92 5.98 -7.75
C PHE A 158 3.71 4.66 -8.50
N ALA A 159 3.23 4.71 -9.74
CA ALA A 159 2.95 3.51 -10.52
C ALA A 159 4.20 2.66 -10.74
N SER A 160 5.33 3.31 -11.08
CA SER A 160 6.60 2.63 -11.34
C SER A 160 7.17 2.02 -10.06
N SER A 161 7.19 2.78 -8.95
CA SER A 161 7.69 2.27 -7.67
C SER A 161 6.79 1.17 -7.09
N PHE A 162 5.47 1.28 -7.25
CA PHE A 162 4.52 0.23 -6.86
C PHE A 162 4.78 -1.04 -7.66
N PHE A 163 4.90 -0.94 -8.98
CA PHE A 163 5.21 -2.09 -9.82
C PHE A 163 6.53 -2.76 -9.42
N LEU A 164 7.61 -1.98 -9.30
CA LEU A 164 8.94 -2.53 -8.99
C LEU A 164 8.99 -3.17 -7.60
N SER A 165 8.48 -2.50 -6.57
CA SER A 165 8.56 -3.00 -5.19
C SER A 165 7.50 -4.06 -4.87
N ARG A 166 6.24 -3.84 -5.27
CA ARG A 166 5.12 -4.70 -4.85
C ARG A 166 4.81 -5.82 -5.83
N VAL A 167 5.15 -5.67 -7.10
CA VAL A 167 4.93 -6.71 -8.13
C VAL A 167 6.24 -7.42 -8.43
N VAL A 168 7.24 -6.73 -8.97
CA VAL A 168 8.49 -7.36 -9.44
C VAL A 168 9.28 -7.95 -8.27
N PHE A 169 9.60 -7.15 -7.25
CA PHE A 169 10.39 -7.62 -6.11
C PHE A 169 9.67 -8.70 -5.31
N ASN A 170 8.36 -8.59 -5.07
CA ASN A 170 7.63 -9.66 -4.41
C ASN A 170 7.59 -10.95 -5.22
N THR A 171 7.29 -10.88 -6.52
CA THR A 171 7.15 -12.06 -7.39
C THR A 171 8.49 -12.76 -7.63
N LEU A 172 9.54 -11.99 -7.92
CA LEU A 172 10.81 -12.52 -8.37
C LEU A 172 11.78 -12.80 -7.23
N TYR A 173 11.60 -12.14 -6.08
CA TYR A 173 12.53 -12.26 -4.96
C TYR A 173 11.85 -12.82 -3.70
N ILE A 174 10.84 -12.12 -3.14
CA ILE A 174 10.27 -12.49 -1.83
C ILE A 174 9.55 -13.84 -1.87
N ILE A 175 8.64 -14.06 -2.83
CA ILE A 175 7.87 -15.30 -2.89
C ILE A 175 8.79 -16.52 -3.09
N PRO A 176 9.72 -16.55 -4.07
CA PRO A 176 10.63 -17.68 -4.24
C PRO A 176 11.48 -17.94 -2.99
N ARG A 177 11.99 -16.88 -2.33
CA ARG A 177 12.78 -17.07 -1.12
C ARG A 177 11.92 -17.56 0.05
N ALA A 178 10.72 -17.04 0.23
CA ALA A 178 9.80 -17.49 1.27
C ALA A 178 9.40 -18.96 1.06
N VAL A 179 9.16 -19.39 -0.18
CA VAL A 179 8.85 -20.80 -0.49
C VAL A 179 10.02 -21.73 -0.13
N ASN A 180 11.25 -21.28 -0.30
CA ASN A 180 12.44 -22.10 -0.04
C ASN A 180 12.93 -22.06 1.42
N HIS A 181 12.60 -21.02 2.18
CA HIS A 181 13.13 -20.79 3.53
C HIS A 181 12.05 -20.71 4.62
N CYS A 182 10.77 -20.83 4.27
CA CYS A 182 9.68 -20.73 5.22
C CYS A 182 8.71 -21.91 5.12
N GLN A 183 7.94 -22.10 6.19
CA GLN A 183 6.90 -23.12 6.24
C GLN A 183 5.79 -22.85 5.20
N PRO A 184 5.47 -23.82 4.32
CA PRO A 184 4.52 -23.62 3.21
C PRO A 184 3.14 -23.12 3.65
N LEU A 185 2.64 -23.57 4.81
CA LEU A 185 1.33 -23.15 5.33
C LEU A 185 1.25 -21.65 5.59
N TYR A 186 2.34 -21.04 6.10
CA TYR A 186 2.38 -19.60 6.36
C TYR A 186 2.50 -18.81 5.05
N VAL A 187 3.25 -19.34 4.07
CA VAL A 187 3.34 -18.73 2.73
C VAL A 187 1.95 -18.73 2.05
N LEU A 188 1.23 -19.85 2.11
CA LEU A 188 -0.14 -19.95 1.58
C LEU A 188 -1.10 -19.03 2.34
N GLY A 189 -1.01 -18.98 3.67
CA GLY A 189 -1.83 -18.09 4.50
C GLY A 189 -1.60 -16.61 4.18
N CYS A 190 -0.36 -16.20 3.91
CA CYS A 190 -0.02 -14.82 3.53
C CYS A 190 -0.37 -14.49 2.07
N SER A 191 -0.64 -15.48 1.22
CA SER A 191 -0.90 -15.28 -0.21
C SER A 191 -2.02 -14.27 -0.53
N PRO A 192 -3.12 -14.14 0.23
CA PRO A 192 -4.14 -13.12 -0.02
C PRO A 192 -3.60 -11.69 0.05
N PHE A 193 -2.58 -11.44 0.89
CA PHE A 193 -1.95 -10.13 0.96
C PHE A 193 -1.19 -9.79 -0.34
N PHE A 194 -0.50 -10.77 -0.94
CA PHE A 194 0.17 -10.58 -2.23
C PHE A 194 -0.86 -10.41 -3.36
N VAL A 195 -1.94 -11.20 -3.35
CA VAL A 195 -3.05 -11.06 -4.31
C VAL A 195 -3.63 -9.64 -4.27
N LEU A 196 -3.81 -9.07 -3.08
CA LEU A 196 -4.28 -7.71 -2.91
C LEU A 196 -3.39 -6.68 -3.65
N GLN A 197 -2.07 -6.85 -3.61
CA GLN A 197 -1.13 -5.98 -4.31
C GLN A 197 -1.28 -6.07 -5.83
N TYR A 198 -1.47 -7.26 -6.39
CA TYR A 198 -1.69 -7.44 -7.83
C TYR A 198 -3.00 -6.81 -8.29
N VAL A 199 -4.07 -6.97 -7.50
CA VAL A 199 -5.36 -6.34 -7.78
C VAL A 199 -5.23 -4.81 -7.75
N TRP A 200 -4.53 -4.26 -6.77
CA TRP A 200 -4.26 -2.81 -6.73
C TRP A 200 -3.47 -2.35 -7.95
N PHE A 201 -2.41 -3.07 -8.32
CA PHE A 201 -1.63 -2.71 -9.51
C PHE A 201 -2.50 -2.71 -10.76
N TYR A 202 -3.35 -3.73 -10.94
CA TYR A 202 -4.30 -3.79 -12.05
C TYR A 202 -5.21 -2.56 -12.09
N MET A 203 -5.79 -2.17 -10.94
CA MET A 203 -6.64 -0.97 -10.85
C MET A 203 -5.89 0.32 -11.17
N ILE A 204 -4.64 0.45 -10.70
CA ILE A 204 -3.77 1.60 -10.99
C ILE A 204 -3.47 1.65 -12.49
N ALA A 205 -3.01 0.55 -13.09
CA ALA A 205 -2.69 0.47 -14.50
C ALA A 205 -3.91 0.77 -15.38
N HIS A 206 -5.06 0.18 -15.07
CA HIS A 206 -6.31 0.44 -15.79
C HIS A 206 -6.71 1.93 -15.73
N LYS A 207 -6.60 2.56 -14.55
CA LYS A 207 -6.87 3.99 -14.40
C LYS A 207 -5.91 4.85 -15.22
N LEU A 208 -4.62 4.52 -15.24
CA LEU A 208 -3.63 5.27 -16.02
C LEU A 208 -3.84 5.12 -17.53
N ILE A 209 -4.16 3.92 -18.01
CA ILE A 209 -4.43 3.66 -19.43
C ILE A 209 -5.69 4.41 -19.87
N SER A 210 -6.77 4.33 -19.08
CA SER A 210 -8.04 5.04 -19.39
C SER A 210 -7.95 6.56 -19.27
N SER A 211 -7.00 7.07 -18.49
CA SER A 211 -6.75 8.52 -18.32
C SER A 211 -5.68 9.05 -19.27
N ALA A 212 -5.01 8.18 -20.05
CA ALA A 212 -4.03 8.61 -21.03
C ALA A 212 -4.78 9.45 -22.09
N PRO A 213 -4.36 10.71 -22.33
CA PRO A 213 -4.98 11.50 -23.37
C PRO A 213 -4.84 10.73 -24.67
N LEU A 214 -5.98 10.44 -25.32
CA LEU A 214 -6.00 9.97 -26.70
C LEU A 214 -5.07 10.89 -27.47
N THR A 215 -3.94 10.34 -27.91
CA THR A 215 -2.92 11.06 -28.66
C THR A 215 -3.62 11.85 -29.77
N ALA A 216 -3.22 13.10 -29.94
CA ALA A 216 -3.85 14.10 -30.81
C ALA A 216 -4.07 13.67 -32.29
N GLN A 217 -3.60 12.48 -32.69
CA GLN A 217 -3.94 11.81 -33.94
C GLN A 217 -5.38 11.25 -33.97
N GLY A 218 -5.90 10.73 -32.85
CA GLY A 218 -7.26 10.18 -32.79
C GLY A 218 -8.33 11.27 -32.90
N GLN A 219 -8.11 12.45 -32.32
CA GLN A 219 -9.03 13.59 -32.46
C GLN A 219 -9.02 14.22 -33.85
N LYS A 220 -7.89 14.19 -34.57
CA LYS A 220 -7.85 14.66 -35.98
C LYS A 220 -8.57 13.68 -36.90
N GLN A 221 -8.40 12.38 -36.71
CA GLN A 221 -9.09 11.37 -37.51
C GLN A 221 -10.59 11.34 -37.21
N PHE A 222 -11.00 11.48 -35.95
CA PHE A 222 -12.43 11.55 -35.59
C PHE A 222 -13.10 12.87 -36.03
N LYS A 223 -12.35 13.98 -36.11
CA LYS A 223 -12.85 15.23 -36.72
C LYS A 223 -12.91 15.14 -38.24
N SER A 224 -11.94 14.54 -38.92
CA SER A 224 -11.99 14.43 -40.39
C SER A 224 -13.08 13.49 -40.87
N ILE A 225 -13.32 12.36 -40.17
CA ILE A 225 -14.44 11.45 -40.46
C ILE A 225 -15.78 12.20 -40.29
N ARG A 226 -15.91 13.01 -39.23
CA ARG A 226 -17.15 13.76 -38.96
C ARG A 226 -17.37 14.94 -39.91
N GLU A 227 -16.32 15.50 -40.49
CA GLU A 227 -16.41 16.51 -41.56
C GLU A 227 -16.73 15.88 -42.92
N GLU A 228 -16.19 14.70 -43.23
CA GLU A 228 -16.53 13.96 -44.47
C GLU A 228 -18.00 13.52 -44.47
N ASP A 229 -18.52 13.01 -43.35
CA ASP A 229 -19.92 12.59 -43.23
C ASP A 229 -20.90 13.78 -43.42
N HIS A 230 -20.58 14.96 -42.89
CA HIS A 230 -21.41 16.17 -43.06
C HIS A 230 -21.34 16.78 -44.48
N ILE A 231 -20.28 16.51 -45.24
CA ILE A 231 -20.15 16.95 -46.64
C ILE A 231 -20.93 16.00 -47.57
N GLU A 232 -20.97 14.70 -47.29
CA GLU A 232 -21.78 13.76 -48.08
C GLU A 232 -23.28 13.93 -47.86
N GLU A 233 -23.71 14.27 -46.64
CA GLU A 233 -25.13 14.48 -46.32
C GLU A 233 -25.69 15.71 -47.06
N ASN A 234 -24.94 16.82 -47.11
CA ASN A 234 -25.34 18.04 -47.83
C ASN A 234 -25.35 17.92 -49.37
N LYS A 235 -24.73 16.88 -49.94
CA LYS A 235 -24.76 16.65 -51.40
C LYS A 235 -25.95 15.82 -51.87
N LYS A 236 -26.70 15.19 -50.96
CA LYS A 236 -27.90 14.41 -51.30
C LYS A 236 -29.18 15.26 -51.33
N ASP A 237 -29.11 16.48 -50.79
CA ASP A 237 -30.24 17.40 -50.67
C ASP A 237 -30.16 18.62 -51.63
N ALA A 238 -29.30 18.56 -52.64
CA ALA A 238 -29.12 19.61 -53.67
C ALA A 238 -29.48 19.11 -55.08
#